data_AF-A0A6A4HWB4-F1
#
_entry.id   AF-A0A6A4HWB4-F1
#
_cell.length_a   1.000
_cell.length_b   1.000
_cell.length_c   1.000
_cell.angle_alpha   90.00
_cell.angle_beta   90.00
_cell.angle_gamma   90.00
#
_symmetry.space_group_name_H-M   'P 1'
#
loop_
_entity.id
_entity.type
_entity.pdbx_description
1 polymer ?
#
loop_
_entity_poly.entity_id
_entity_poly.type
_entity_poly.pdbx_seq_one_letter_code
_entity_poly.pdbx_strand_id
1 'polypeptide(L)'
;NGTFTKYIHNGSPFPLLDGFEKDYDICLFLCACQHLQYSKTQELPYVSDYQGYGNLLTDAQIMTSPIGKGVFGDGNIETCFNSFPLEHECNDFCAWMELQCFGRAGSEPNEEA
;
A
#
# COMPACT_ATOMS: atom_id res chain seq x y z
N ASN A 1 -7.15 -16.52 23.71
CA ASN A 1 -6.18 -15.52 23.24
C ASN A 1 -6.10 -15.62 21.73
N GLY A 2 -6.12 -14.50 21.02
CA GLY A 2 -5.86 -14.53 19.59
C GLY A 2 -4.52 -13.90 19.25
N THR A 3 -4.12 -14.10 18.00
CA THR A 3 -2.74 -13.92 17.53
C THR A 3 -2.55 -12.54 16.94
N PHE A 4 -1.50 -11.84 17.38
CA PHE A 4 -1.07 -10.62 16.73
C PHE A 4 -0.43 -10.95 15.38
N THR A 5 -0.86 -10.26 14.33
CA THR A 5 -0.44 -10.50 12.95
C THR A 5 0.11 -9.21 12.36
N LYS A 6 1.28 -9.30 11.70
CA LYS A 6 1.78 -8.24 10.83
C LYS A 6 1.37 -8.58 9.39
N TYR A 7 0.59 -7.70 8.78
CA TYR A 7 -0.01 -7.90 7.46
C TYR A 7 0.86 -7.35 6.32
N ILE A 8 1.51 -6.20 6.55
CA ILE A 8 2.37 -5.49 5.60
C ILE A 8 3.56 -4.90 6.36
N HIS A 9 4.74 -4.84 5.75
CA HIS A 9 5.93 -4.19 6.31
C HIS A 9 6.10 -2.77 5.73
N ASN A 10 6.58 -1.78 6.49
CA ASN A 10 6.85 -0.43 5.94
C ASN A 10 7.84 -0.42 4.75
N GLY A 11 8.69 -1.42 4.67
CA GLY A 11 9.68 -1.60 3.60
C GLY A 11 9.17 -2.31 2.32
N SER A 12 7.88 -2.62 2.23
CA SER A 12 7.31 -3.39 1.11
C SER A 12 5.80 -3.12 0.95
N PRO A 13 5.28 -2.91 -0.27
CA PRO A 13 3.83 -2.80 -0.50
C PRO A 13 3.12 -4.16 -0.59
N PHE A 14 3.85 -5.27 -0.41
CA PHE A 14 3.34 -6.62 -0.59
C PHE A 14 2.71 -7.22 0.68
N PRO A 15 1.76 -8.16 0.52
CA PRO A 15 1.27 -8.96 1.65
C PRO A 15 2.41 -9.75 2.27
N LEU A 16 2.47 -9.79 3.61
CA LEU A 16 3.42 -10.65 4.33
C LEU A 16 2.93 -12.09 4.51
N LEU A 17 1.62 -12.30 4.40
CA LEU A 17 1.02 -13.62 4.51
C LEU A 17 0.97 -14.31 3.14
N ASP A 18 1.07 -15.63 3.15
CA ASP A 18 0.93 -16.46 1.96
C ASP A 18 -0.55 -16.64 1.57
N GLY A 19 -0.81 -16.88 0.28
CA GLY A 19 -2.17 -17.02 -0.28
C GLY A 19 -3.04 -18.14 0.31
N PHE A 20 -2.48 -19.03 1.11
CA PHE A 20 -3.19 -20.12 1.79
C PHE A 20 -3.56 -19.77 3.25
N GLU A 21 -3.09 -18.64 3.76
CA GLU A 21 -3.37 -18.20 5.12
C GLU A 21 -4.73 -17.53 5.22
N LYS A 22 -5.45 -17.79 6.33
CA LYS A 22 -6.83 -17.31 6.55
C LYS A 22 -7.00 -15.79 6.49
N ASP A 23 -5.93 -15.04 6.72
CA ASP A 23 -5.97 -13.58 6.78
C ASP A 23 -5.32 -12.94 5.54
N TYR A 24 -5.01 -13.71 4.49
CA TYR A 24 -4.40 -13.21 3.26
C TYR A 24 -5.27 -12.15 2.56
N ASP A 25 -6.58 -12.35 2.52
CA ASP A 25 -7.51 -11.37 1.94
C ASP A 25 -7.49 -10.04 2.71
N ILE A 26 -7.20 -10.08 4.01
CA ILE A 26 -6.99 -8.87 4.82
C ILE A 26 -5.71 -8.16 4.35
N CYS A 27 -4.62 -8.90 4.09
CA CYS A 27 -3.42 -8.29 3.51
C CYS A 27 -3.71 -7.63 2.16
N LEU A 28 -4.42 -8.31 1.24
CA LEU A 28 -4.77 -7.76 -0.07
C LEU A 28 -5.61 -6.49 0.05
N PHE A 29 -6.62 -6.51 0.92
CA PHE A 29 -7.44 -5.34 1.22
C PHE A 29 -6.60 -4.18 1.76
N LEU A 30 -5.64 -4.46 2.65
CA LEU A 30 -4.74 -3.46 3.20
C LEU A 30 -3.76 -2.92 2.17
N CYS A 31 -3.23 -3.75 1.26
CA CYS A 31 -2.43 -3.30 0.11
C CYS A 31 -3.24 -2.32 -0.76
N ALA A 32 -4.51 -2.63 -1.03
CA ALA A 32 -5.41 -1.74 -1.76
C ALA A 32 -5.68 -0.44 -0.99
N CYS A 33 -5.76 -0.49 0.34
CA CYS A 33 -5.86 0.71 1.17
C CYS A 33 -4.64 1.63 1.03
N GLN A 34 -3.43 1.09 0.90
CA GLN A 34 -2.22 1.90 0.65
C GLN A 34 -2.36 2.67 -0.67
N HIS A 35 -2.79 1.98 -1.72
CA HIS A 35 -2.99 2.56 -3.06
C HIS A 35 -4.13 3.59 -3.06
N LEU A 36 -5.25 3.29 -2.41
CA LEU A 36 -6.35 4.25 -2.24
C LEU A 36 -5.86 5.52 -1.54
N GLN A 37 -5.14 5.39 -0.43
CA GLN A 37 -4.62 6.53 0.32
C GLN A 37 -3.65 7.33 -0.54
N TYR A 38 -2.67 6.68 -1.16
CA TYR A 38 -1.72 7.33 -2.06
C TYR A 38 -2.42 8.14 -3.17
N SER A 39 -3.43 7.55 -3.81
CA SER A 39 -4.21 8.22 -4.88
C SER A 39 -5.05 9.38 -4.35
N LYS A 40 -5.76 9.19 -3.24
CA LYS A 40 -6.67 10.21 -2.68
C LYS A 40 -5.93 11.38 -2.04
N THR A 41 -4.69 11.16 -1.62
CA THR A 41 -3.86 12.20 -1.01
C THR A 41 -2.93 12.89 -2.02
N GLN A 42 -3.15 12.67 -3.32
CA GLN A 42 -2.35 13.26 -4.40
C GLN A 42 -0.87 12.88 -4.28
N GLU A 43 -0.61 11.59 -4.00
CA GLU A 43 0.74 11.02 -4.00
C GLU A 43 1.64 11.61 -2.90
N LEU A 44 1.04 11.98 -1.75
CA LEU A 44 1.77 12.61 -0.64
C LEU A 44 2.01 11.65 0.54
N PRO A 45 1.00 11.22 1.32
CA PRO A 45 1.15 10.12 2.25
C PRO A 45 0.30 8.88 1.94
N TYR A 46 0.78 7.72 2.41
CA TYR A 46 -0.02 6.51 2.59
C TYR A 46 0.40 5.79 3.88
N VAL A 47 -0.48 4.91 4.38
CA VAL A 47 -0.21 4.13 5.59
C VAL A 47 0.42 2.79 5.21
N SER A 48 1.37 2.31 6.01
CA SER A 48 2.04 1.02 5.89
C SER A 48 2.28 0.43 7.28
N ASP A 49 3.07 -0.64 7.34
CA ASP A 49 3.33 -1.43 8.56
C ASP A 49 2.06 -1.90 9.29
N TYR A 50 1.04 -2.30 8.54
CA TYR A 50 -0.21 -2.73 9.14
C TYR A 50 0.00 -3.99 9.98
N GLN A 51 -0.33 -3.90 11.26
CA GLN A 51 -0.22 -4.98 12.22
C GLN A 51 -1.29 -4.84 13.30
N GLY A 52 -1.69 -5.94 13.92
CA GLY A 52 -2.72 -5.88 14.93
C GLY A 52 -3.34 -7.24 15.28
N TYR A 53 -4.53 -7.18 15.84
CA TYR A 53 -5.26 -8.35 16.29
C TYR A 53 -6.77 -8.20 16.09
N GLY A 54 -7.40 -9.23 15.52
CA GLY A 54 -8.84 -9.23 15.25
C GLY A 54 -9.20 -8.10 14.29
N ASN A 55 -10.06 -7.19 14.72
CA ASN A 55 -10.51 -6.05 13.92
C ASN A 55 -9.76 -4.74 14.26
N LEU A 56 -8.67 -4.82 15.02
CA LEU A 56 -7.90 -3.65 15.47
C LEU A 56 -6.49 -3.68 14.88
N LEU A 57 -6.16 -2.63 14.13
CA LEU A 57 -4.79 -2.33 13.69
C LEU A 57 -4.14 -1.36 14.68
N THR A 58 -2.83 -1.49 14.88
CA THR A 58 -2.01 -0.63 15.75
C THR A 58 -0.63 -0.45 15.15
N ASP A 59 0.12 0.52 15.67
CA ASP A 59 1.54 0.76 15.35
C ASP A 59 1.80 0.87 13.84
N ALA A 60 0.87 1.50 13.12
CA ALA A 60 1.00 1.74 11.70
C ALA A 60 2.06 2.83 11.43
N GLN A 61 2.69 2.75 10.26
CA GLN A 61 3.67 3.71 9.81
C GLN A 61 3.08 4.60 8.71
N ILE A 62 3.35 5.90 8.75
CA ILE A 62 3.02 6.79 7.63
C ILE A 62 4.25 6.92 6.72
N MET A 63 4.05 6.57 5.46
CA MET A 63 5.02 6.71 4.38
C MET A 63 4.75 8.05 3.69
N THR A 64 5.78 8.88 3.54
CA THR A 64 5.60 10.22 2.97
C THR A 64 6.68 10.59 1.97
N SER A 65 6.30 11.44 1.02
CA SER A 65 7.23 12.08 0.10
C SER A 65 8.32 12.87 0.85
N PRO A 66 9.44 13.20 0.19
CA PRO A 66 10.51 13.99 0.82
C PRO A 66 10.05 15.32 1.41
N ILE A 67 8.94 15.90 0.93
CA ILE A 67 8.33 17.11 1.47
C ILE A 67 7.79 16.89 2.91
N GLY A 68 7.30 15.68 3.21
CA GLY A 68 6.79 15.28 4.53
C GLY A 68 7.84 14.67 5.46
N LYS A 69 9.13 14.68 5.08
CA LYS A 69 10.19 14.06 5.87
C LYS A 69 10.27 14.65 7.27
N GLY A 70 10.17 13.79 8.29
CA GLY A 70 10.21 14.18 9.70
C GLY A 70 8.89 14.74 10.26
N VAL A 71 7.81 14.76 9.46
CA VAL A 71 6.46 15.08 9.97
C VAL A 71 5.88 13.90 10.77
N PHE A 72 6.25 12.68 10.40
CA PHE A 72 5.87 11.44 11.07
C PHE A 72 7.12 10.72 11.62
N GLY A 73 6.90 9.71 12.46
CA GLY A 73 7.97 8.95 13.12
C GLY A 73 8.96 8.30 12.14
N ASP A 74 10.12 7.88 12.67
CA ASP A 74 11.30 7.45 11.92
C ASP A 74 11.13 6.21 11.04
N GLY A 75 9.96 5.54 11.07
CA GLY A 75 9.68 4.41 10.18
C GLY A 75 9.40 4.78 8.73
N ASN A 76 9.43 6.06 8.33
CA ASN A 76 9.28 6.47 6.94
C ASN A 76 10.53 6.05 6.13
N ILE A 77 10.35 5.12 5.20
CA ILE A 77 11.41 4.66 4.29
C ILE A 77 11.23 5.33 2.93
N GLU A 78 12.01 6.40 2.70
CA GLU A 78 11.94 7.25 1.51
C GLU A 78 12.07 6.46 0.19
N THR A 79 12.95 5.45 0.17
CA THR A 79 13.12 4.60 -1.03
C THR A 79 11.86 3.81 -1.36
N CYS A 80 11.19 3.26 -0.34
CA CYS A 80 9.95 2.49 -0.52
C CYS A 80 8.78 3.39 -0.90
N PHE A 81 8.74 4.62 -0.40
CA PHE A 81 7.76 5.61 -0.85
C PHE A 81 7.93 5.90 -2.35
N ASN A 82 9.16 6.15 -2.80
CA ASN A 82 9.45 6.49 -4.18
C ASN A 82 9.20 5.31 -5.15
N SER A 83 9.42 4.07 -4.70
CA SER A 83 9.18 2.88 -5.52
C SER A 83 7.74 2.37 -5.44
N PHE A 84 6.89 2.92 -4.56
CA PHE A 84 5.53 2.43 -4.34
C PHE A 84 4.69 2.29 -5.63
N PRO A 85 4.63 3.27 -6.55
CA PRO A 85 3.86 3.12 -7.79
C PRO A 85 4.41 2.03 -8.72
N LEU A 86 5.70 1.71 -8.63
CA LEU A 86 6.34 0.69 -9.45
C LEU A 86 6.18 -0.71 -8.87
N GLU A 87 6.20 -0.82 -7.54
CA GLU A 87 6.16 -2.10 -6.82
C GLU A 87 4.75 -2.54 -6.44
N HIS A 88 3.81 -1.62 -6.23
CA HIS A 88 2.46 -1.98 -5.83
C HIS A 88 1.76 -2.82 -6.90
N GLU A 89 1.35 -4.03 -6.51
CA GLU A 89 0.53 -4.90 -7.34
C GLU A 89 -0.95 -4.67 -7.06
N CYS A 90 -1.65 -4.11 -8.05
CA CYS A 90 -3.11 -4.05 -8.05
C CYS A 90 -3.71 -5.44 -7.84
N ASN A 91 -4.73 -5.52 -6.99
CA ASN A 91 -5.50 -6.73 -6.73
C ASN A 91 -7.02 -6.47 -6.88
N ASP A 92 -7.83 -7.48 -6.61
CA ASP A 92 -9.29 -7.42 -6.75
C ASP A 92 -9.92 -6.29 -5.92
N PHE A 93 -9.35 -5.94 -4.76
CA PHE A 93 -9.82 -4.80 -3.97
C PHE A 93 -9.46 -3.46 -4.60
N CYS A 94 -8.31 -3.35 -5.28
CA CYS A 94 -7.99 -2.14 -6.06
C CYS A 94 -9.02 -1.93 -7.18
N ALA A 95 -9.38 -3.01 -7.88
CA ALA A 95 -10.42 -2.98 -8.92
C ALA A 95 -11.80 -2.64 -8.34
N TRP A 96 -12.16 -3.25 -7.20
CA TRP A 96 -13.42 -2.94 -6.49
C TRP A 96 -13.49 -1.49 -6.00
N MET A 97 -12.36 -0.89 -5.62
CA MET A 97 -12.25 0.53 -5.25
C MET A 97 -12.14 1.47 -6.47
N GLU A 98 -12.22 0.95 -7.69
CA GLU A 98 -12.10 1.70 -8.95
C GLU A 98 -10.78 2.49 -9.05
N LEU A 99 -9.69 1.91 -8.54
CA LEU A 99 -8.36 2.50 -8.62
C LEU A 99 -7.74 2.23 -9.98
N GLN A 100 -7.18 3.27 -10.59
CA GLN A 100 -6.36 3.11 -11.79
C GLN A 100 -5.02 2.49 -11.40
N CYS A 101 -4.70 1.32 -11.95
CA CYS A 101 -3.40 0.71 -11.71
C CYS A 101 -2.27 1.57 -12.26
N PHE A 102 -1.19 1.65 -11.49
CA PHE A 102 0.03 2.30 -11.93
C PHE A 102 0.49 1.64 -13.24
N GLY A 103 0.76 2.47 -14.25
CA GLY A 103 0.80 2.03 -15.64
C GLY A 103 1.74 0.84 -15.86
N ARG A 104 1.24 -0.21 -16.53
CA ARG A 104 2.12 -0.95 -17.44
C ARG A 104 2.46 0.02 -18.57
N ALA A 105 3.75 0.26 -18.80
CA ALA A 105 4.18 0.94 -20.01
C ALA A 105 3.57 0.23 -21.24
N GLY A 106 2.61 0.87 -21.91
CA GLY A 106 2.06 0.43 -23.20
C GLY A 106 0.54 0.30 -23.24
N SER A 107 -0.16 1.40 -23.58
CA SER A 107 -1.07 1.49 -24.75
C SER A 107 -1.96 2.73 -24.66
N GLU A 108 -1.39 3.90 -24.94
CA GLU A 108 -2.16 4.94 -25.63
C GLU A 108 -1.81 4.80 -27.12
N PRO A 109 -2.75 4.45 -28.01
CA PRO A 109 -2.53 4.63 -29.43
C PRO A 109 -2.47 6.14 -29.69
N ASN A 110 -1.37 6.58 -30.31
CA ASN A 110 -1.19 7.95 -30.79
C ASN A 110 -2.44 8.43 -31.54
N GLU A 111 -3.09 9.43 -30.98
CA GLU A 111 -4.03 10.28 -31.68
C GLU A 111 -3.21 11.31 -32.46
N GLU A 112 -2.89 11.04 -33.73
CA GLU A 112 -2.44 12.05 -34.70
C GLU A 112 -2.42 11.51 -36.14
N ALA A 113 -3.44 11.90 -36.93
CA ALA A 113 -3.40 12.43 -38.31
C ALA A 113 -4.75 12.26 -39.03
#